data_AF-A0A348Z6M9-F1
#
_entry.id   AF-A0A348Z6M9-F1
#
_cell.length_a   1.000
_cell.length_b   1.000
_cell.length_c   1.000
_cell.angle_alpha   90.00
_cell.angle_beta   90.00
_cell.angle_gamma   90.00
#
_symmetry.space_group_name_H-M   'P 1'
#
loop_
_entity.id
_entity.type
_entity.pdbx_description
1 polymer ?
#
loop_
_entity_poly.entity_id
_entity_poly.type
_entity_poly.pdbx_seq_one_letter_code
_entity_poly.pdbx_strand_id
1 'polypeptide(L)'
;KDFIAGIICKDKVEKSMFTFTKNMISTERNFKLKVYPSISMAVFMPVLFIFTDRDKSFIETIQTSYGGKVHLLMYLTILMLCFCTAYINNSDNYKGAFIYKVLPIKDPGVILKGAIKGTLFKLVIPVYLFTAIVFLILKGPSIILDLIVMFLVLLISSLVYFKLSNKMMPFSVKFASTDSGKLIGPGAITFVLIGIFAAIHIIIRNNITYIGAFIAILFVINIVIWKRSFKISWKDIGI
;
A
#
# COMPACT_ATOMS: atom_id res chain seq x y z
N LYS A 1 20.57 -15.61 0.65
CA LYS A 1 20.72 -14.19 0.22
C LYS A 1 19.42 -13.79 -0.48
N ASP A 2 18.68 -12.80 0.05
CA ASP A 2 17.43 -12.34 -0.58
C ASP A 2 17.72 -11.71 -1.95
N PHE A 3 17.46 -12.47 -3.03
CA PHE A 3 17.62 -12.04 -4.43
C PHE A 3 16.75 -10.82 -4.74
N ILE A 4 15.50 -10.84 -4.26
CA ILE A 4 14.51 -9.77 -4.37
C ILE A 4 15.06 -8.44 -3.83
N ALA A 5 15.74 -8.48 -2.67
CA ALA A 5 16.29 -7.28 -2.05
C ALA A 5 17.48 -6.69 -2.85
N GLY A 6 18.19 -7.51 -3.64
CA GLY A 6 19.28 -7.04 -4.51
C GLY A 6 18.82 -6.29 -5.76
N ILE A 7 17.61 -6.56 -6.24
CA ILE A 7 17.04 -5.89 -7.43
C ILE A 7 16.37 -4.56 -7.05
N ILE A 8 15.70 -4.54 -5.89
CA ILE A 8 14.81 -3.43 -5.51
C ILE A 8 15.53 -2.32 -4.74
N CYS A 9 16.53 -2.70 -3.93
CA CYS A 9 17.26 -1.77 -3.08
C CYS A 9 18.59 -1.39 -3.72
N LYS A 10 18.87 -0.10 -3.84
CA LYS A 10 20.13 0.39 -4.43
C LYS A 10 21.26 0.39 -3.42
N ASP A 11 20.93 0.70 -2.17
CA ASP A 11 21.89 0.86 -1.08
C ASP A 11 21.93 -0.37 -0.15
N LYS A 12 23.08 -0.64 0.47
CA LYS A 12 23.25 -1.75 1.41
C LYS A 12 22.37 -1.58 2.67
N VAL A 13 22.25 -0.37 3.19
CA VAL A 13 21.39 -0.04 4.34
C VAL A 13 19.92 -0.21 3.96
N GLU A 14 19.53 0.26 2.77
CA GLU A 14 18.17 0.05 2.25
C GLU A 14 17.81 -1.44 2.19
N LYS A 15 18.76 -2.26 1.71
CA LYS A 15 18.60 -3.72 1.59
C LYS A 15 18.48 -4.42 2.95
N SER A 16 19.32 -4.02 3.91
CA SER A 16 19.27 -4.54 5.27
C SER A 16 17.93 -4.21 5.93
N MET A 17 17.46 -2.96 5.81
CA MET A 17 16.17 -2.57 6.37
C MET A 17 14.98 -3.22 5.67
N PHE A 18 15.03 -3.38 4.36
CA PHE A 18 14.03 -4.15 3.63
C PHE A 18 13.88 -5.57 4.17
N THR A 19 15.01 -6.26 4.37
CA THR A 19 15.04 -7.63 4.89
C THR A 19 14.57 -7.67 6.35
N PHE A 20 15.04 -6.73 7.17
CA PHE A 20 14.61 -6.59 8.56
C PHE A 20 13.10 -6.39 8.67
N THR A 21 12.52 -5.47 7.89
CA THR A 21 11.08 -5.22 7.90
C THR A 21 10.28 -6.45 7.47
N LYS A 22 10.72 -7.19 6.44
CA LYS A 22 10.08 -8.46 6.06
C LYS A 22 10.05 -9.46 7.21
N ASN A 23 11.15 -9.58 7.94
CA ASN A 23 11.27 -10.50 9.07
C ASN A 23 10.38 -10.05 10.23
N MET A 24 10.40 -8.77 10.58
CA MET A 24 9.54 -8.20 11.61
C MET A 24 8.06 -8.44 11.33
N ILE A 25 7.60 -8.16 10.11
CA ILE A 25 6.21 -8.44 9.67
C ILE A 25 5.84 -9.93 9.83
N SER A 26 6.81 -10.83 9.58
CA SER A 26 6.59 -12.27 9.64
C SER A 26 6.59 -12.82 11.06
N THR A 27 7.28 -12.17 11.99
CA THR A 27 7.53 -12.69 13.34
C THR A 27 6.66 -12.01 14.40
N GLU A 28 6.45 -10.70 14.32
CA GLU A 28 5.73 -9.93 15.35
C GLU A 28 4.22 -10.26 15.34
N ARG A 29 3.74 -10.85 16.44
CA ARG A 29 2.32 -11.22 16.59
C ARG A 29 1.41 -10.00 16.63
N ASN A 30 1.76 -8.97 17.41
CA ASN A 30 0.92 -7.77 17.55
C ASN A 30 0.82 -6.97 16.25
N PHE A 31 1.88 -6.98 15.43
CA PHE A 31 1.81 -6.44 14.08
C PHE A 31 0.73 -7.15 13.26
N LYS A 32 0.73 -8.49 13.23
CA LYS A 32 -0.27 -9.29 12.49
C LYS A 32 -1.68 -9.04 13.00
N LEU A 33 -1.88 -9.01 14.32
CA LEU A 33 -3.20 -8.77 14.92
C LEU A 33 -3.78 -7.40 14.53
N LYS A 34 -2.94 -6.38 14.29
CA LYS A 34 -3.39 -5.05 13.85
C LYS A 34 -3.59 -4.94 12.34
N VAL A 35 -2.74 -5.60 11.55
CA VAL A 35 -2.71 -5.44 10.09
C VAL A 35 -3.61 -6.45 9.36
N TYR A 36 -3.73 -7.67 9.88
CA TYR A 36 -4.47 -8.75 9.21
C TYR A 36 -5.97 -8.47 9.09
N PRO A 37 -6.66 -7.82 10.07
CA PRO A 37 -8.04 -7.41 9.87
C PRO A 37 -8.24 -6.51 8.64
N SER A 38 -7.35 -5.54 8.40
CA SER A 38 -7.40 -4.67 7.22
C SER A 38 -7.11 -5.44 5.93
N ILE A 39 -6.17 -6.40 5.95
CA ILE A 39 -5.90 -7.28 4.79
C ILE A 39 -7.11 -8.16 4.48
N SER A 40 -7.72 -8.79 5.49
CA SER A 40 -8.92 -9.61 5.32
C SER A 40 -10.05 -8.77 4.74
N MET A 41 -10.30 -7.57 5.28
CA MET A 41 -11.27 -6.65 4.70
C MET A 41 -10.93 -6.30 3.26
N ALA A 42 -9.68 -6.00 2.93
CA ALA A 42 -9.28 -5.70 1.55
C ALA A 42 -9.61 -6.86 0.59
N VAL A 43 -9.40 -8.12 1.00
CA VAL A 43 -9.67 -9.29 0.17
C VAL A 43 -11.16 -9.63 0.09
N PHE A 44 -11.86 -9.59 1.21
CA PHE A 44 -13.27 -10.03 1.29
C PHE A 44 -14.26 -8.95 0.87
N MET A 45 -13.93 -7.66 0.98
CA MET A 45 -14.88 -6.59 0.66
C MET A 45 -15.37 -6.64 -0.80
N PRO A 46 -14.52 -6.86 -1.82
CA PRO A 46 -14.99 -7.10 -3.19
C PRO A 46 -15.98 -8.26 -3.31
N VAL A 47 -15.73 -9.34 -2.57
CA VAL A 47 -16.55 -10.56 -2.58
C VAL A 47 -17.90 -10.31 -1.92
N LEU A 48 -17.94 -9.63 -0.77
CA LEU A 48 -19.18 -9.32 -0.05
C LEU A 48 -20.17 -8.51 -0.89
N PHE A 49 -19.67 -7.52 -1.64
CA PHE A 49 -20.51 -6.70 -2.52
C PHE A 49 -21.03 -7.44 -3.76
N ILE A 50 -20.48 -8.62 -4.07
CA ILE A 50 -21.01 -9.51 -5.12
C ILE A 50 -22.27 -10.23 -4.68
N PHE A 51 -22.42 -10.50 -3.39
CA PHE A 51 -23.55 -11.25 -2.85
C PHE A 51 -24.73 -10.38 -2.39
N THR A 52 -24.66 -9.06 -2.56
CA THR A 52 -25.71 -8.13 -2.08
C THR A 52 -26.97 -8.10 -2.96
N ASP A 53 -26.89 -8.41 -4.26
CA ASP A 53 -28.07 -8.51 -5.14
C ASP A 53 -28.70 -9.91 -5.00
N ARG A 54 -29.82 -10.02 -4.27
CA ARG A 54 -30.49 -11.29 -3.95
C ARG A 54 -31.30 -11.91 -5.10
N ASP A 55 -31.62 -11.14 -6.13
CA ASP A 55 -32.59 -11.53 -7.17
C ASP A 55 -31.96 -11.99 -8.50
N LYS A 56 -30.63 -12.06 -8.59
CA LYS A 56 -29.91 -12.48 -9.81
C LYS A 56 -28.97 -13.65 -9.53
N SER A 57 -28.87 -14.55 -10.51
CA SER A 57 -27.87 -15.64 -10.48
C SER A 57 -26.46 -15.07 -10.33
N PHE A 58 -25.57 -15.75 -9.59
CA PHE A 58 -24.18 -15.31 -9.33
C PHE A 58 -23.46 -14.83 -10.60
N ILE A 59 -23.61 -15.58 -11.70
CA ILE A 59 -23.02 -15.28 -13.02
C ILE A 59 -23.68 -14.04 -13.67
N GLU A 60 -24.99 -13.91 -13.50
CA GLU A 60 -25.80 -12.86 -14.13
C GLU A 60 -25.63 -11.53 -13.40
N THR A 61 -25.45 -11.55 -12.08
CA THR A 61 -25.03 -10.40 -11.26
C THR A 61 -23.67 -9.91 -11.72
N ILE A 62 -22.69 -10.82 -11.89
CA ILE A 62 -21.33 -10.54 -12.40
C ILE A 62 -21.36 -9.88 -13.79
N GLN A 63 -22.28 -10.28 -14.66
CA GLN A 63 -22.37 -9.77 -16.03
C GLN A 63 -23.20 -8.48 -16.17
N THR A 64 -24.33 -8.35 -15.47
CA THR A 64 -25.31 -7.27 -15.71
C THR A 64 -25.21 -6.08 -14.75
N SER A 65 -24.80 -6.26 -13.49
CA SER A 65 -24.78 -5.17 -12.48
C SER A 65 -23.46 -4.37 -12.45
N TYR A 66 -22.47 -4.71 -13.30
CA TYR A 66 -21.06 -4.38 -13.07
C TYR A 66 -20.36 -3.52 -14.13
N GLY A 67 -21.09 -2.78 -14.97
CA GLY A 67 -20.49 -1.89 -15.98
C GLY A 67 -19.46 -0.88 -15.43
N GLY A 68 -19.58 -0.47 -14.16
CA GLY A 68 -18.62 0.43 -13.48
C GLY A 68 -18.32 0.13 -12.00
N LYS A 69 -19.16 -0.63 -11.28
CA LYS A 69 -19.05 -0.83 -9.82
C LYS A 69 -17.85 -1.68 -9.39
N VAL A 70 -17.38 -2.61 -10.24
CA VAL A 70 -16.22 -3.48 -9.93
C VAL A 70 -14.97 -2.65 -9.70
N HIS A 71 -14.74 -1.62 -10.50
CA HIS A 71 -13.52 -0.82 -10.40
C HIS A 71 -13.48 -0.08 -9.06
N LEU A 72 -14.63 0.38 -8.56
CA LEU A 72 -14.76 1.00 -7.24
C LEU A 72 -14.40 0.03 -6.10
N LEU A 73 -14.79 -1.25 -6.21
CA LEU A 73 -14.44 -2.28 -5.22
C LEU A 73 -12.93 -2.52 -5.15
N MET A 74 -12.24 -2.48 -6.31
CA MET A 74 -10.79 -2.58 -6.34
C MET A 74 -10.13 -1.33 -5.72
N TYR A 75 -10.68 -0.14 -5.94
CA TYR A 75 -10.19 1.07 -5.27
C TYR A 75 -10.41 1.05 -3.75
N LEU A 76 -11.51 0.45 -3.29
CA LEU A 76 -11.74 0.24 -1.85
C LEU A 76 -10.75 -0.77 -1.26
N THR A 77 -10.43 -1.82 -2.02
CA THR A 77 -9.36 -2.78 -1.67
C THR A 77 -8.02 -2.05 -1.50
N ILE A 78 -7.69 -1.17 -2.46
CA ILE A 78 -6.47 -0.35 -2.43
C ILE A 78 -6.41 0.53 -1.19
N LEU A 79 -7.53 1.19 -0.83
CA LEU A 79 -7.62 2.01 0.36
C LEU A 79 -7.26 1.21 1.63
N MET A 80 -7.85 0.03 1.79
CA MET A 80 -7.59 -0.84 2.95
C MET A 80 -6.14 -1.34 2.98
N LEU A 81 -5.56 -1.65 1.82
CA LEU A 81 -4.16 -2.04 1.72
C LEU A 81 -3.20 -0.90 2.11
N CYS A 82 -3.52 0.36 1.78
CA CYS A 82 -2.71 1.50 2.19
C CYS A 82 -2.60 1.57 3.72
N PHE A 83 -3.68 1.29 4.46
CA PHE A 83 -3.69 1.37 5.92
C PHE A 83 -2.70 0.43 6.62
N CYS A 84 -2.28 -0.64 5.94
CA CYS A 84 -1.26 -1.56 6.45
C CYS A 84 0.09 -0.88 6.71
N THR A 85 0.39 0.24 6.03
CA THR A 85 1.69 0.92 6.16
C THR A 85 1.79 1.84 7.37
N ALA A 86 0.69 2.12 8.10
CA ALA A 86 0.74 2.95 9.31
C ALA A 86 1.45 2.26 10.49
N TYR A 87 1.46 0.93 10.53
CA TYR A 87 1.96 0.18 11.68
C TYR A 87 3.48 -0.10 11.61
N ILE A 88 4.17 0.43 10.60
CA ILE A 88 5.61 0.19 10.40
C ILE A 88 6.44 0.76 11.54
N ASN A 89 5.99 1.85 12.17
CA ASN A 89 6.69 2.43 13.32
C ASN A 89 6.51 1.62 14.60
N ASN A 90 5.59 0.65 14.63
CA ASN A 90 5.21 -0.03 15.85
C ASN A 90 5.91 -1.37 16.04
N SER A 91 6.29 -1.66 17.28
CA SER A 91 6.90 -2.93 17.69
C SER A 91 6.65 -3.19 19.17
N ASP A 92 6.52 -4.46 19.56
CA ASP A 92 6.58 -4.83 20.99
C ASP A 92 7.99 -4.63 21.54
N ASN A 93 8.99 -4.89 20.69
CA ASN A 93 10.41 -4.75 20.98
C ASN A 93 10.94 -3.36 20.62
N TYR A 94 10.12 -2.31 20.81
CA TYR A 94 10.44 -0.93 20.40
C TYR A 94 11.73 -0.38 20.99
N LYS A 95 12.16 -0.85 22.17
CA LYS A 95 13.43 -0.46 22.81
C LYS A 95 14.65 -0.80 21.94
N GLY A 96 14.55 -1.80 21.06
CA GLY A 96 15.59 -2.15 20.09
C GLY A 96 15.90 -1.04 19.08
N ALA A 97 15.01 -0.06 18.93
CA ALA A 97 15.24 1.10 18.07
C ALA A 97 16.35 2.04 18.57
N PHE A 98 16.91 1.81 19.77
CA PHE A 98 18.14 2.51 20.21
C PHE A 98 19.27 2.38 19.19
N ILE A 99 19.29 1.30 18.41
CA ILE A 99 20.28 1.05 17.37
C ILE A 99 20.36 2.18 16.33
N TYR A 100 19.24 2.87 16.05
CA TYR A 100 19.23 4.01 15.13
C TYR A 100 19.99 5.23 15.67
N LYS A 101 20.13 5.36 17.00
CA LYS A 101 20.90 6.43 17.66
C LYS A 101 22.41 6.15 17.65
N VAL A 102 22.81 4.88 17.56
CA VAL A 102 24.21 4.45 17.70
C VAL A 102 24.87 4.16 16.36
N LEU A 103 24.10 3.72 15.36
CA LEU A 103 24.65 3.45 14.03
C LEU A 103 25.03 4.75 13.30
N PRO A 104 26.20 4.81 12.64
CA PRO A 104 26.65 5.99 11.89
C PRO A 104 25.94 6.12 10.53
N ILE A 105 24.60 6.18 10.54
CA ILE A 105 23.79 6.30 9.33
C ILE A 105 23.59 7.78 9.02
N LYS A 106 24.19 8.24 7.92
CA LYS A 106 24.13 9.65 7.50
C LYS A 106 22.74 10.08 7.02
N ASP A 107 22.03 9.20 6.30
CA ASP A 107 20.72 9.50 5.70
C ASP A 107 19.64 8.54 6.25
N PRO A 108 18.76 9.02 7.15
CA PRO A 108 17.68 8.19 7.70
C PRO A 108 16.58 7.90 6.68
N GLY A 109 16.49 8.67 5.59
CA GLY A 109 15.54 8.42 4.50
C GLY A 109 15.76 7.05 3.86
N VAL A 110 17.00 6.57 3.80
CA VAL A 110 17.34 5.23 3.28
C VAL A 110 16.72 4.12 4.13
N ILE A 111 16.64 4.30 5.45
CA ILE A 111 16.02 3.36 6.38
C ILE A 111 14.51 3.30 6.13
N LEU A 112 13.85 4.46 6.11
CA LEU A 112 12.40 4.57 5.87
C LEU A 112 12.03 3.98 4.50
N LYS A 113 12.85 4.23 3.48
CA LYS A 113 12.68 3.67 2.13
C LYS A 113 12.76 2.15 2.10
N GLY A 114 13.75 1.58 2.80
CA GLY A 114 13.87 0.13 2.95
C GLY A 114 12.66 -0.47 3.66
N ALA A 115 12.20 0.19 4.73
CA ALA A 115 11.06 -0.27 5.51
C ALA A 115 9.75 -0.28 4.71
N ILE A 116 9.36 0.82 4.06
CA ILE A 116 8.13 0.84 3.27
C ILE A 116 8.18 -0.16 2.11
N LYS A 117 9.33 -0.33 1.45
CA LYS A 117 9.50 -1.35 0.40
C LYS A 117 9.32 -2.75 0.97
N GLY A 118 9.90 -3.04 2.14
CA GLY A 118 9.73 -4.33 2.81
C GLY A 118 8.26 -4.64 3.06
N THR A 119 7.50 -3.66 3.54
CA THR A 119 6.05 -3.76 3.76
C THR A 119 5.29 -3.98 2.45
N LEU A 120 5.59 -3.21 1.41
CA LEU A 120 4.92 -3.33 0.13
C LEU A 120 5.12 -4.73 -0.47
N PHE A 121 6.36 -5.21 -0.52
CA PHE A 121 6.67 -6.51 -1.13
C PHE A 121 6.23 -7.71 -0.29
N LYS A 122 6.15 -7.56 1.05
CA LYS A 122 5.72 -8.66 1.91
C LYS A 122 4.21 -8.78 2.05
N LEU A 123 3.49 -7.66 2.03
CA LEU A 123 2.07 -7.61 2.37
C LEU A 123 1.22 -7.05 1.23
N VAL A 124 1.47 -5.80 0.84
CA VAL A 124 0.54 -5.05 0.00
C VAL A 124 0.48 -5.59 -1.43
N ILE A 125 1.65 -5.78 -2.07
CA ILE A 125 1.75 -6.24 -3.46
C ILE A 125 1.22 -7.68 -3.61
N PRO A 126 1.60 -8.67 -2.77
CA PRO A 126 1.05 -10.02 -2.89
C PRO A 126 -0.47 -10.07 -2.77
N VAL A 127 -1.06 -9.31 -1.84
CA VAL A 127 -2.51 -9.27 -1.66
C VAL A 127 -3.20 -8.59 -2.84
N TYR A 128 -2.63 -7.48 -3.33
CA TYR A 128 -3.12 -6.83 -4.55
C TYR A 128 -3.08 -7.75 -5.77
N LEU A 129 -2.00 -8.51 -5.97
CA LEU A 129 -1.89 -9.43 -7.10
C LEU A 129 -2.91 -10.56 -6.98
N PHE A 130 -3.13 -11.08 -5.77
CA PHE A 130 -4.18 -12.07 -5.51
C PHE A 130 -5.57 -11.51 -5.88
N THR A 131 -5.93 -10.31 -5.41
CA THR A 131 -7.22 -9.71 -5.76
C THR A 131 -7.32 -9.36 -7.25
N ALA A 132 -6.24 -8.88 -7.87
CA ALA A 132 -6.20 -8.61 -9.30
C ALA A 132 -6.45 -9.87 -10.14
N ILE A 133 -5.89 -11.02 -9.75
CA ILE A 133 -6.15 -12.31 -10.42
C ILE A 133 -7.62 -12.69 -10.30
N VAL A 134 -8.22 -12.57 -9.11
CA VAL A 134 -9.66 -12.82 -8.91
C VAL A 134 -10.49 -11.95 -9.86
N PHE A 135 -10.17 -10.65 -9.96
CA PHE A 135 -10.86 -9.74 -10.85
C PHE A 135 -10.66 -10.08 -12.33
N LEU A 136 -9.47 -10.52 -12.74
CA LEU A 136 -9.20 -10.99 -14.11
C LEU A 136 -10.05 -12.21 -14.46
N ILE A 137 -10.22 -13.15 -13.53
CA ILE A 137 -11.07 -14.33 -13.75
C ILE A 137 -12.54 -13.90 -13.91
N LEU A 138 -13.01 -12.92 -13.12
CA LEU A 138 -14.40 -12.47 -13.12
C LEU A 138 -14.77 -11.59 -14.33
N LYS A 139 -13.87 -10.70 -14.75
CA LYS A 139 -14.11 -9.70 -15.82
C LYS A 139 -13.46 -10.05 -17.16
N GLY A 140 -12.52 -10.97 -17.17
CA GLY A 140 -11.69 -11.29 -18.32
C GLY A 140 -10.48 -10.35 -18.48
N PRO A 141 -9.66 -10.56 -19.53
CA PRO A 141 -8.40 -9.84 -19.75
C PRO A 141 -8.57 -8.39 -20.17
N SER A 142 -9.80 -7.94 -20.48
CA SER A 142 -10.06 -6.55 -20.91
C SER A 142 -9.69 -5.51 -19.86
N ILE A 143 -9.65 -5.89 -18.58
CA ILE A 143 -9.35 -4.98 -17.45
C ILE A 143 -7.85 -4.89 -17.11
N ILE A 144 -6.95 -5.51 -17.89
CA ILE A 144 -5.51 -5.53 -17.56
C ILE A 144 -4.94 -4.11 -17.41
N LEU A 145 -5.33 -3.20 -18.31
CA LEU A 145 -4.87 -1.81 -18.24
C LEU A 145 -5.45 -1.06 -17.04
N ASP A 146 -6.71 -1.31 -16.71
CA ASP A 146 -7.33 -0.77 -15.49
C ASP A 146 -6.58 -1.24 -14.24
N LEU A 147 -6.16 -2.51 -14.21
CA LEU A 147 -5.37 -3.07 -13.11
C LEU A 147 -3.99 -2.41 -13.04
N ILE A 148 -3.30 -2.18 -14.16
CA ILE A 148 -2.01 -1.47 -14.14
C ILE A 148 -2.19 -0.05 -13.55
N VAL A 149 -3.24 0.69 -13.95
CA VAL A 149 -3.57 2.00 -13.37
C VAL A 149 -3.76 1.88 -11.86
N MET A 150 -4.60 0.94 -11.43
CA MET A 150 -4.91 0.71 -10.01
C MET A 150 -3.68 0.32 -9.20
N PHE A 151 -2.77 -0.47 -9.76
CA PHE A 151 -1.49 -0.82 -9.14
C PHE A 151 -0.61 0.41 -8.93
N LEU A 152 -0.50 1.29 -9.94
CA LEU A 152 0.27 2.52 -9.81
C LEU A 152 -0.33 3.48 -8.78
N VAL A 153 -1.66 3.56 -8.69
CA VAL A 153 -2.38 4.31 -7.65
C VAL A 153 -2.10 3.72 -6.26
N LEU A 154 -2.11 2.39 -6.11
CA LEU A 154 -1.77 1.72 -4.86
C LEU A 154 -0.39 2.12 -4.35
N LEU A 155 0.62 2.13 -5.24
CA LEU A 155 1.99 2.50 -4.86
C LEU A 155 2.10 3.96 -4.41
N ILE A 156 1.42 4.88 -5.11
CA ILE A 156 1.38 6.31 -4.75
C ILE A 156 0.68 6.48 -3.39
N SER A 157 -0.54 5.98 -3.27
CA SER A 157 -1.37 6.17 -2.08
C SER A 157 -0.78 5.49 -0.84
N SER A 158 -0.16 4.32 -0.99
CA SER A 158 0.53 3.65 0.12
C SER A 158 1.71 4.48 0.62
N LEU A 159 2.46 5.11 -0.28
CA LEU A 159 3.57 5.98 0.10
C LEU A 159 3.08 7.27 0.76
N VAL A 160 2.02 7.89 0.23
CA VAL A 160 1.40 9.09 0.82
C VAL A 160 0.92 8.79 2.24
N TYR A 161 0.13 7.72 2.41
CA TYR A 161 -0.37 7.33 3.72
C TYR A 161 0.76 6.98 4.69
N PHE A 162 1.78 6.27 4.22
CA PHE A 162 2.99 6.00 5.02
C PHE A 162 3.62 7.28 5.56
N LYS A 163 3.87 8.29 4.71
CA LYS A 163 4.53 9.53 5.17
C LYS A 163 3.66 10.35 6.12
N LEU A 164 2.36 10.38 5.89
CA LEU A 164 1.44 11.14 6.74
C LEU A 164 1.27 10.48 8.12
N SER A 165 1.28 9.15 8.15
CA SER A 165 1.04 8.37 9.38
C SER A 165 2.31 8.10 10.19
N ASN A 166 3.47 8.06 9.56
CA ASN A 166 4.73 7.68 10.20
C ASN A 166 5.72 8.86 10.25
N LYS A 167 5.88 9.46 11.44
CA LYS A 167 6.86 10.53 11.71
C LYS A 167 8.05 10.10 12.60
N MET A 168 8.10 8.82 12.92
CA MET A 168 9.13 8.19 13.75
C MET A 168 9.85 7.08 12.96
N MET A 169 10.92 6.55 13.53
CA MET A 169 11.68 5.47 12.92
C MET A 169 10.88 4.15 12.87
N PRO A 170 11.15 3.27 11.88
CA PRO A 170 10.49 1.97 11.81
C PRO A 170 10.73 1.16 13.08
N PHE A 171 9.68 0.57 13.63
CA PHE A 171 9.72 -0.28 14.83
C PHE A 171 10.22 0.40 16.11
N SER A 172 10.08 1.73 16.24
CA SER A 172 10.54 2.50 17.41
C SER A 172 9.45 2.85 18.43
N VAL A 173 8.20 2.53 18.16
CA VAL A 173 7.05 2.95 18.96
C VAL A 173 6.31 1.74 19.53
N LYS A 174 5.90 1.77 20.80
CA LYS A 174 5.08 0.69 21.37
C LYS A 174 3.69 0.65 20.71
N PHE A 175 3.13 -0.53 20.48
CA PHE A 175 1.78 -0.65 19.90
C PHE A 175 0.71 0.06 20.74
N ALA A 176 0.76 -0.08 22.06
CA ALA A 176 -0.23 0.50 23.00
C ALA A 176 -0.27 2.05 22.98
N SER A 177 0.80 2.71 22.55
CA SER A 177 0.85 4.17 22.43
C SER A 177 0.33 4.70 21.08
N THR A 178 -0.13 3.83 20.19
CA THR A 178 -0.67 4.23 18.89
C THR A 178 -2.09 4.71 19.05
N ASP A 179 -2.25 6.02 19.16
CA ASP A 179 -3.55 6.66 19.15
C ASP A 179 -4.18 6.54 17.75
N SER A 180 -5.24 5.74 17.66
CA SER A 180 -5.96 5.51 16.39
C SER A 180 -6.60 6.80 15.85
N GLY A 181 -6.87 7.79 16.71
CA GLY A 181 -7.36 9.10 16.29
C GLY A 181 -6.37 9.86 15.41
N LYS A 182 -5.06 9.68 15.63
CA LYS A 182 -4.00 10.31 14.81
C LYS A 182 -3.92 9.75 13.40
N LEU A 183 -4.50 8.58 13.14
CA LEU A 183 -4.53 7.95 11.82
C LEU A 183 -5.74 8.40 10.97
N ILE A 184 -6.74 9.06 11.57
CA ILE A 184 -7.95 9.53 10.88
C ILE A 184 -7.61 10.57 9.82
N GLY A 185 -6.81 11.59 10.17
CA GLY A 185 -6.40 12.64 9.23
C GLY A 185 -5.65 12.11 8.00
N PRO A 186 -4.55 11.34 8.17
CA PRO A 186 -3.88 10.63 7.07
C PRO A 186 -4.82 9.76 6.24
N GLY A 187 -5.75 9.06 6.90
CA GLY A 187 -6.75 8.21 6.26
C GLY A 187 -7.70 8.99 5.35
N ALA A 188 -8.24 10.12 5.84
CA ALA A 188 -9.14 10.99 5.09
C ALA A 188 -8.45 11.60 3.85
N ILE A 189 -7.20 12.07 3.99
CA ILE A 189 -6.43 12.61 2.86
C ILE A 189 -6.21 11.52 1.80
N THR A 190 -5.87 10.31 2.23
CA THR A 190 -5.63 9.18 1.32
C THR A 190 -6.91 8.71 0.65
N PHE A 191 -8.05 8.75 1.35
CA PHE A 191 -9.36 8.46 0.79
C PHE A 191 -9.72 9.44 -0.33
N VAL A 192 -9.59 10.74 -0.09
CA VAL A 192 -9.85 11.78 -1.09
C VAL A 192 -8.92 11.60 -2.31
N LEU A 193 -7.63 11.34 -2.08
CA LEU A 193 -6.66 11.09 -3.15
C LEU A 193 -7.06 9.90 -4.03
N ILE A 194 -7.42 8.76 -3.42
CA ILE A 194 -7.87 7.58 -4.15
C ILE A 194 -9.18 7.87 -4.90
N GLY A 195 -10.12 8.62 -4.29
CA GLY A 195 -11.36 9.04 -4.92
C GLY A 195 -11.13 9.87 -6.19
N ILE A 196 -10.18 10.81 -6.16
CA ILE A 196 -9.79 11.61 -7.34
C ILE A 196 -9.24 10.71 -8.45
N PHE A 197 -8.32 9.80 -8.12
CA PHE A 197 -7.78 8.87 -9.12
C PHE A 197 -8.85 7.94 -9.69
N ALA A 198 -9.77 7.45 -8.86
CA ALA A 198 -10.89 6.63 -9.29
C ALA A 198 -11.83 7.39 -10.23
N ALA A 199 -12.17 8.65 -9.90
CA ALA A 199 -13.01 9.50 -10.74
C ALA A 199 -12.38 9.75 -12.11
N ILE A 200 -11.10 10.15 -12.14
CA ILE A 200 -10.36 10.36 -13.39
C ILE A 200 -10.35 9.07 -14.22
N HIS A 201 -10.01 7.94 -13.59
CA HIS A 201 -9.95 6.66 -14.27
C HIS A 201 -11.30 6.26 -14.88
N ILE A 202 -12.41 6.42 -14.15
CA ILE A 202 -13.76 6.11 -14.64
C ILE A 202 -14.13 6.97 -15.85
N ILE A 203 -13.74 8.25 -15.87
CA ILE A 203 -14.04 9.16 -16.99
C ILE A 203 -13.29 8.74 -18.26
N ILE A 204 -12.02 8.33 -18.12
CA ILE A 204 -11.15 8.07 -19.27
C ILE A 204 -11.14 6.61 -19.75
N ARG A 205 -11.69 5.67 -18.96
CA ARG A 205 -11.52 4.21 -19.19
C ARG A 205 -12.03 3.68 -20.54
N ASN A 206 -12.97 4.38 -21.18
CA ASN A 206 -13.49 3.94 -22.47
C ASN A 206 -12.57 4.29 -23.64
N ASN A 207 -11.48 5.03 -23.39
CA ASN A 207 -10.51 5.43 -24.42
C ASN A 207 -9.12 4.87 -24.08
N ILE A 208 -8.67 3.91 -24.89
CA ILE A 208 -7.39 3.22 -24.74
C ILE A 208 -6.19 4.18 -24.72
N THR A 209 -6.23 5.24 -25.54
CA THR A 209 -5.17 6.24 -25.65
C THR A 209 -5.08 7.07 -24.37
N TYR A 210 -6.23 7.44 -23.79
CA TYR A 210 -6.26 8.20 -22.54
C TYR A 210 -5.81 7.36 -21.34
N ILE A 211 -6.19 6.08 -21.27
CA ILE A 211 -5.66 5.15 -20.26
C ILE A 211 -4.15 5.02 -20.40
N GLY A 212 -3.65 4.82 -21.63
CA GLY A 212 -2.22 4.70 -21.89
C GLY A 212 -1.43 5.94 -21.43
N ALA A 213 -1.92 7.13 -21.76
CA ALA A 213 -1.35 8.39 -21.29
C ALA A 213 -1.38 8.51 -19.75
N PHE A 214 -2.49 8.11 -19.14
CA PHE A 214 -2.65 8.14 -17.68
C PHE A 214 -1.69 7.18 -16.97
N ILE A 215 -1.49 5.97 -17.50
CA ILE A 215 -0.48 5.02 -17.00
C ILE A 215 0.91 5.65 -17.05
N ALA A 216 1.29 6.27 -18.18
CA ALA A 216 2.58 6.93 -18.31
C ALA A 216 2.76 8.06 -17.28
N ILE A 217 1.74 8.88 -17.08
CA ILE A 217 1.74 9.95 -16.07
C ILE A 217 1.89 9.38 -14.66
N LEU A 218 1.09 8.39 -14.28
CA LEU A 218 1.16 7.75 -12.97
C LEU A 218 2.52 7.07 -12.73
N PHE A 219 3.12 6.50 -13.76
CA PHE A 219 4.44 5.90 -13.70
C PHE A 219 5.52 6.96 -13.43
N VAL A 220 5.49 8.09 -14.14
CA VAL A 220 6.38 9.23 -13.90
C VAL A 220 6.20 9.79 -12.49
N ILE A 221 4.95 9.96 -12.04
CA ILE A 221 4.62 10.41 -10.68
C ILE A 221 5.23 9.46 -9.65
N ASN A 222 5.09 8.13 -9.84
CA ASN A 222 5.73 7.14 -8.99
C ASN A 222 7.26 7.36 -8.92
N ILE A 223 7.95 7.49 -10.05
CA ILE A 223 9.40 7.73 -10.04
C ILE A 223 9.76 9.00 -9.26
N VAL A 224 9.02 10.10 -9.47
CA VAL A 224 9.29 11.39 -8.83
C VAL A 224 9.01 11.34 -7.34
N ILE A 225 7.86 10.80 -6.92
CA ILE A 225 7.45 10.75 -5.51
C ILE A 225 8.41 9.87 -4.70
N TRP A 226 8.84 8.73 -5.25
CA TRP A 226 9.81 7.84 -4.60
C TRP A 226 11.20 8.49 -4.50
N LYS A 227 11.63 9.29 -5.49
CA LYS A 227 12.91 10.01 -5.41
C LYS A 227 12.89 11.16 -4.41
N ARG A 228 11.76 11.88 -4.30
CA ARG A 228 11.64 13.05 -3.41
C ARG A 228 11.31 12.66 -1.98
N SER A 229 10.54 11.61 -1.77
CA SER A 229 9.99 11.28 -0.46
C SER A 229 11.03 10.90 0.59
N PHE A 230 12.18 10.38 0.19
CA PHE A 230 13.22 9.91 1.12
C PHE A 230 14.42 10.84 1.22
N LYS A 231 14.30 12.09 0.75
CA LYS A 231 15.27 13.14 1.09
C LYS A 231 14.90 13.70 2.45
N ILE A 232 15.30 13.02 3.51
CA ILE A 232 14.90 13.31 4.90
C ILE A 232 16.16 13.44 5.76
N SER A 233 16.17 14.42 6.66
CA SER A 233 17.25 14.59 7.64
C SER A 233 16.83 14.06 9.02
N TRP A 234 17.80 13.81 9.89
CA TRP A 234 17.53 13.40 11.27
C TRP A 234 16.72 14.43 12.07
N LYS A 235 16.69 15.70 11.66
CA LYS A 235 15.88 16.75 12.30
C LYS A 235 14.39 16.59 12.03
N ASP A 236 14.03 15.90 10.97
CA ASP A 236 12.65 15.73 10.50
C ASP A 236 11.97 14.51 11.13
N ILE A 237 12.72 13.68 11.88
CA ILE A 237 12.25 12.41 12.43
C ILE A 237 12.40 12.44 13.95
N GLY A 238 11.30 12.15 14.66
CA GLY A 238 11.37 11.92 16.11
C GLY A 238 12.02 10.55 16.42
N ILE A 239 13.01 10.54 17.32
CA ILE A 239 13.70 9.31 17.78
C ILE A 239 13.44 9.01 19.25
#